data_AF-A0A1F2RJE5-F1
#
_entry.id   AF-A0A1F2RJE5-F1
#
_cell.length_a   1.000
_cell.length_b   1.000
_cell.length_c   1.000
_cell.angle_alpha   90.00
_cell.angle_beta   90.00
_cell.angle_gamma   90.00
#
_symmetry.space_group_name_H-M   'P 1'
#
loop_
_entity.id
_entity.type
_entity.pdbx_description
1 polymer ?
#
loop_
_entity_poly.entity_id
_entity_poly.type
_entity_poly.pdbx_seq_one_letter_code
_entity_poly.pdbx_strand_id
1 'polypeptide(L)' 'MRITYDSEVDALFIRFLEGPVTTEHVAEGVAVDYAAVGRIAAIEILDARKRFGGPEVFRKVVLEDIALAH' A
#
# COMPACT_ATOMS: atom_id res chain seq x y z
N MET A 1 -7.01 -7.52 4.31
CA MET A 1 -5.97 -6.50 4.05
C MET A 1 -4.60 -7.08 4.39
N ARG A 2 -3.57 -6.74 3.61
CA ARG A 2 -2.18 -7.11 3.85
C ARG A 2 -1.29 -5.90 3.57
N ILE A 3 -0.40 -5.58 4.50
CA ILE A 3 0.65 -4.57 4.33
C ILE A 3 1.97 -5.34 4.21
N THR A 4 2.69 -5.13 3.11
CA THR A 4 3.99 -5.76 2.85
C THR A 4 5.00 -4.68 2.49
N TYR A 5 6.17 -4.73 3.11
CA TYR A 5 7.31 -3.89 2.73
C TYR A 5 8.44 -4.79 2.24
N ASP A 6 8.95 -4.50 1.05
CA ASP A 6 10.15 -5.13 0.48
C ASP A 6 11.34 -4.18 0.66
N SER A 7 12.26 -4.57 1.53
CA SER A 7 13.44 -3.77 1.84
C SER A 7 14.54 -3.83 0.78
N GLU A 8 14.53 -4.84 -0.10
CA GLU A 8 15.53 -4.97 -1.17
C GLU A 8 15.33 -3.87 -2.21
N VAL A 9 14.07 -3.54 -2.50
CA VAL A 9 13.68 -2.54 -3.51
C VAL A 9 13.03 -1.27 -2.94
N ASP A 10 12.89 -1.15 -1.61
CA ASP A 10 12.26 0.00 -0.93
C ASP A 10 10.82 0.26 -1.37
N ALA A 11 10.01 -0.79 -1.39
CA ALA A 11 8.63 -0.76 -1.88
C ALA A 11 7.63 -1.16 -0.80
N LEU A 12 6.60 -0.33 -0.59
CA LEU A 12 5.47 -0.60 0.28
C LEU A 12 4.23 -0.94 -0.56
N PHE A 13 3.58 -2.05 -0.20
CA PHE A 13 2.32 -2.50 -0.79
C PHE A 13 1.24 -2.60 0.29
N ILE A 14 0.09 -2.00 0.05
CA ILE A 14 -1.11 -2.17 0.87
C ILE A 14 -2.18 -2.79 -0.01
N ARG A 15 -2.49 -4.07 0.21
CA ARG A 15 -3.52 -4.81 -0.54
C ARG A 15 -4.80 -4.97 0.27
N PHE A 16 -5.93 -4.58 -0.31
CA PHE A 16 -7.27 -4.69 0.27
C PHE A 16 -8.06 -5.85 -0.33
N LEU A 17 -8.01 -6.01 -1.66
CA LEU A 17 -8.75 -7.01 -2.43
C LEU A 17 -7.79 -7.82 -3.30
N GLU A 18 -8.13 -9.08 -3.55
CA GLU A 18 -7.45 -9.94 -4.54
C GLU A 18 -8.22 -9.91 -5.87
N GLY A 19 -7.53 -10.16 -6.98
CA GLY A 19 -8.13 -10.27 -8.31
C GLY A 19 -7.46 -9.40 -9.37
N PRO A 20 -8.01 -9.38 -10.60
CA PRO A 20 -7.50 -8.54 -11.67
C PRO A 20 -7.72 -7.06 -11.35
N VAL A 21 -6.76 -6.22 -11.75
CA VAL A 21 -6.76 -4.80 -11.46
C VAL A 21 -6.38 -3.98 -12.69
N THR A 22 -6.77 -2.71 -12.69
CA THR A 22 -6.20 -1.68 -13.56
C THR A 22 -5.39 -0.72 -12.70
N THR A 23 -4.10 -0.60 -13.00
CA THR A 23 -3.17 0.26 -12.27
C THR A 23 -3.19 1.68 -12.82
N GLU A 24 -3.32 2.67 -11.94
CA GLU A 24 -3.15 4.09 -12.25
C GLU A 24 -1.95 4.64 -11.49
N HIS A 25 -1.01 5.24 -12.22
CA HIS A 25 0.09 5.98 -11.60
C HIS A 25 -0.38 7.39 -11.25
N VAL A 26 -0.63 7.63 -9.95
CA VAL A 26 -1.14 8.91 -9.44
C VAL A 26 -0.01 9.91 -9.15
N ALA A 27 1.22 9.41 -9.01
CA ALA A 27 2.45 10.20 -8.98
C ALA A 27 3.64 9.31 -9.37
N GLU A 28 4.80 9.92 -9.61
CA GLU A 28 6.04 9.16 -9.79
C GLU A 28 6.28 8.26 -8.56
N GLY A 29 6.40 6.95 -8.80
CA GLY A 29 6.60 5.95 -7.75
C GLY A 29 5.40 5.72 -6.83
N VAL A 30 4.20 6.19 -7.20
CA VAL A 30 2.96 5.91 -6.44
C VAL A 30 1.88 5.45 -7.41
N ALA A 31 1.31 4.28 -7.14
CA ALA A 31 0.26 3.70 -7.96
C ALA A 31 -0.93 3.22 -7.11
N VAL A 32 -2.12 3.30 -7.71
CA VAL A 32 -3.36 2.79 -7.15
C VAL A 32 -3.89 1.72 -8.11
N ASP A 33 -4.14 0.53 -7.56
CA ASP A 33 -4.77 -0.56 -8.30
C ASP A 33 -6.28 -0.50 -8.07
N TYR A 34 -7.05 -0.34 -9.15
CA TYR A 34 -8.51 -0.39 -9.12
C TYR A 34 -9.01 -1.78 -9.49
N ALA A 35 -9.95 -2.31 -8.70
CA ALA A 35 -10.71 -3.51 -9.05
C ALA A 35 -11.90 -3.13 -9.95
N ALA A 36 -12.98 -3.92 -9.92
CA ALA A 36 -14.25 -3.54 -10.51
C ALA A 36 -14.70 -2.13 -10.07
N VAL A 37 -15.49 -1.48 -10.94
CA VAL A 37 -15.88 -0.06 -10.85
C VAL A 37 -16.13 0.40 -9.41
N GLY A 38 -15.41 1.44 -9.00
CA GLY A 38 -15.58 2.10 -7.70
C GLY A 38 -14.87 1.44 -6.52
N ARG A 39 -13.94 0.49 -6.75
CA ARG A 39 -13.19 -0.18 -5.68
C ARG A 39 -11.68 -0.08 -5.87
N ILE A 40 -10.97 0.24 -4.80
CA ILE A 40 -9.51 0.16 -4.72
C ILE A 40 -9.12 -1.25 -4.26
N ALA A 41 -8.25 -1.89 -5.02
CA ALA A 41 -7.69 -3.20 -4.72
C ALA A 41 -6.40 -3.10 -3.91
N ALA A 42 -5.50 -2.19 -4.29
CA ALA A 42 -4.21 -2.01 -3.63
C ALA A 42 -3.63 -0.61 -3.86
N ILE A 43 -2.60 -0.28 -3.09
CA ILE A 43 -1.74 0.89 -3.25
C ILE A 43 -0.29 0.42 -3.23
N GLU A 44 0.52 0.92 -4.17
CA GLU A 44 1.97 0.70 -4.25
C GLU A 44 2.71 2.04 -4.09
N ILE A 45 3.77 2.03 -3.29
CA ILE A 45 4.65 3.17 -3.04
C ILE A 45 6.11 2.70 -3.14
N LEU A 46 6.83 3.21 -4.14
CA LEU A 46 8.28 3.04 -4.32
C LEU A 46 9.05 4.14 -3.59
N ASP A 47 10.31 3.88 -3.27
CA ASP A 47 11.18 4.76 -2.46
C ASP A 47 10.52 5.13 -1.12
N ALA A 48 9.86 4.16 -0.49
CA ALA A 48 8.98 4.41 0.65
C ALA A 48 9.73 5.08 1.82
N ARG A 49 10.98 4.66 2.13
CA ARG A 49 11.82 5.33 3.15
C ARG A 49 12.06 6.80 2.84
N LYS A 50 12.35 7.14 1.58
CA LYS A 50 12.62 8.52 1.16
C LYS A 50 11.36 9.37 1.29
N ARG A 51 10.20 8.84 0.87
CA ARG A 51 8.91 9.55 0.90
C ARG A 51 8.40 9.80 2.31
N PHE A 52 8.67 8.87 3.22
CA PHE A 52 8.19 8.95 4.60
C PHE A 52 9.20 9.55 5.59
N GLY A 53 10.34 10.05 5.11
CA GLY A 53 11.33 10.72 5.95
C GLY A 53 12.26 9.78 6.74
N GLY A 54 12.28 8.48 6.40
CA GLY A 54 13.23 7.50 6.94
C GLY A 54 12.62 6.12 7.19
N PRO A 55 13.46 5.11 7.51
CA PRO A 55 13.01 3.75 7.81
C PRO A 55 12.23 3.64 9.13
N GLU A 56 12.33 4.67 9.99
CA GLU A 56 11.65 4.75 11.28
C GLU A 56 10.12 4.65 11.16
N VAL A 57 9.56 5.06 10.02
CA VAL A 57 8.12 4.98 9.73
C VAL A 57 7.57 3.55 9.83
N PHE A 58 8.38 2.52 9.55
CA PHE A 58 7.92 1.13 9.54
C PHE A 58 7.93 0.48 10.92
N ARG A 59 8.43 1.15 11.96
CA ARG A 59 8.54 0.59 13.32
C ARG A 59 7.19 0.41 14.01
N LYS A 60 6.16 1.14 13.57
CA LYS A 60 4.84 1.11 14.20
C LYS A 60 3.76 1.27 13.14
N VAL A 61 2.80 0.34 13.15
CA VAL A 61 1.53 0.48 12.44
C VAL A 61 0.44 0.69 13.49
N VAL A 62 -0.41 1.71 13.30
CA VAL A 62 -1.57 1.99 14.15
C VAL A 62 -2.83 1.75 13.33
N LEU A 63 -3.73 0.94 13.87
CA LEU A 63 -5.06 0.73 13.31
C LEU A 63 -6.06 1.29 14.32
N GLU A 64 -6.79 2.34 13.96
CA GLU A 64 -7.80 2.98 14.80
C GLU A 64 -9.18 2.68 14.23
N ASP A 65 -10.13 2.30 15.10
CA ASP A 65 -11.52 1.98 14.74
C ASP A 65 -11.71 0.88 13.66
N ILE A 66 -10.71 0.03 13.47
CA ILE A 66 -10.79 -1.13 12.58
C ILE A 66 -11.23 -2.36 13.38
N ALA A 67 -12.45 -2.84 13.16
CA ALA A 67 -12.90 -4.12 13.68
C ALA A 67 -12.16 -5.27 12.98
N LEU A 68 -11.45 -6.10 13.75
CA LEU A 68 -10.87 -7.34 13.23
C LEU A 68 -11.99 -8.39 13.17
N ALA A 69 -12.18 -9.00 11.99
CA ALA A 69 -13.10 -10.13 11.89
C ALA A 69 -12.59 -11.28 12.78
N HIS A 70 -13.50 -11.84 13.58
CA HIS A 70 -13.27 -13.02 14.40
C HIS A 70 -13.25 -14.30 13.55
#